data_AF-A0A7Z9WRR8-F1
#
_entry.id   AF-A0A7Z9WRR8-F1
#
_cell.length_a   1.000
_cell.length_b   1.000
_cell.length_c   1.000
_cell.angle_alpha   90.00
_cell.angle_beta   90.00
_cell.angle_gamma   90.00
#
_symmetry.space_group_name_H-M   'P 1'
#
loop_
_entity.id
_entity.type
_entity.pdbx_description
1 polymer ?
#
loop_
_entity_poly.entity_id
_entity_poly.type
_entity_poly.pdbx_seq_one_letter_code
_entity_poly.pdbx_strand_id
1 'polypeptide(L)'
;MLPLLGLVLISLVIGLQVAMGYVAAPILFMHLDRVLAGQLAGQMLHWAELAGFIVIMAVALLPQRFWLRGVLLLAAGAQLAQLAWLNPTMAALKAGGLTQPALQAQFMHWHGVSQVVYVAGWGLLCVWIGLRLRQLSTDK
;
A
#
# COMPACT_ATOMS: atom_id res chain seq x y z
N MET A 1 -5.87 24.57 -9.11
CA MET A 1 -6.30 23.25 -9.64
C MET A 1 -5.36 22.12 -9.23
N LEU A 2 -4.05 22.21 -9.48
CA LEU A 2 -3.03 21.24 -9.03
C LEU A 2 -3.14 20.75 -7.56
N PRO A 3 -3.41 21.59 -6.54
CA PRO A 3 -3.53 21.11 -5.17
C PRO A 3 -4.73 20.19 -4.93
N LEU A 4 -5.85 20.41 -5.63
CA LEU A 4 -7.04 19.56 -5.55
C LEU A 4 -6.81 18.22 -6.26
N LEU A 5 -6.09 18.25 -7.38
CA LEU A 5 -5.70 17.03 -8.11
C LEU A 5 -4.89 16.08 -7.20
N GLY A 6 -3.91 16.59 -6.46
CA GLY A 6 -3.13 15.78 -5.52
C GLY A 6 -3.99 15.12 -4.45
N LEU A 7 -4.99 15.81 -3.90
CA LEU A 7 -5.94 15.24 -2.94
C LEU A 7 -6.73 14.08 -3.54
N VAL A 8 -7.33 14.30 -4.72
CA VAL A 8 -8.11 13.27 -5.42
C VAL A 8 -7.25 12.05 -5.74
N LEU A 9 -6.06 12.25 -6.27
CA LEU A 9 -5.13 11.17 -6.62
C LEU A 9 -4.73 10.33 -5.40
N ILE A 10 -4.36 10.97 -4.29
CA ILE A 10 -3.98 10.24 -3.07
C ILE A 10 -5.18 9.53 -2.45
N SER A 11 -6.37 10.13 -2.46
CA SER A 11 -7.60 9.45 -2.02
C SER A 11 -7.91 8.21 -2.87
N LEU A 12 -7.70 8.28 -4.19
CA LEU A 12 -7.85 7.12 -5.08
C LEU A 12 -6.83 6.03 -4.79
N VAL A 13 -5.58 6.38 -4.44
CA VAL A 13 -4.56 5.40 -4.05
C VAL A 13 -4.98 4.63 -2.80
N ILE A 14 -5.45 5.33 -1.76
CA ILE A 14 -5.95 4.70 -0.53
C ILE A 14 -7.15 3.80 -0.87
N GLY A 15 -8.12 4.31 -1.63
CA GLY A 15 -9.32 3.57 -2.01
C GLY A 15 -9.00 2.30 -2.81
N LEU A 16 -8.08 2.37 -3.78
CA LEU A 16 -7.64 1.22 -4.56
C LEU A 16 -7.01 0.15 -3.65
N GLN A 17 -6.12 0.56 -2.74
CA GLN A 17 -5.43 -0.35 -1.85
C GLN A 17 -6.38 -1.02 -0.86
N VAL A 18 -7.31 -0.27 -0.27
CA VAL A 18 -8.36 -0.81 0.59
C VAL A 18 -9.25 -1.78 -0.19
N ALA A 19 -9.69 -1.41 -1.39
CA ALA A 19 -10.53 -2.26 -2.23
C ALA A 19 -9.85 -3.59 -2.57
N MET A 20 -8.56 -3.58 -2.93
CA MET A 20 -7.84 -4.81 -3.26
C MET A 20 -7.59 -5.69 -2.02
N GLY A 21 -7.14 -5.10 -0.91
CA GLY A 21 -6.76 -5.85 0.29
C GLY A 21 -7.93 -6.34 1.15
N TYR A 22 -9.00 -5.56 1.25
CA TYR A 22 -10.09 -5.79 2.21
C TYR A 22 -11.44 -6.11 1.55
N VAL A 23 -11.55 -5.96 0.23
CA VAL A 23 -12.78 -6.32 -0.51
C VAL A 23 -12.50 -7.45 -1.50
N ALA A 24 -11.61 -7.22 -2.46
CA ALA A 24 -11.32 -8.21 -3.50
C ALA A 24 -10.68 -9.48 -2.93
N ALA A 25 -9.66 -9.37 -2.07
CA ALA A 25 -9.00 -10.53 -1.51
C ALA A 25 -9.95 -11.46 -0.72
N PRO A 26 -10.78 -10.98 0.23
CA PRO A 26 -11.78 -11.83 0.88
C PRO A 26 -12.76 -12.49 -0.09
N ILE A 27 -13.25 -11.76 -1.10
CA ILE A 27 -14.15 -12.31 -2.12
C ILE A 27 -13.48 -13.47 -2.88
N LEU A 28 -12.20 -13.34 -3.24
CA LEU A 28 -11.45 -14.42 -3.90
C LEU A 28 -11.34 -15.65 -2.99
N PHE A 29 -11.02 -15.46 -1.70
CA PHE A 29 -10.91 -16.58 -0.75
C PHE A 29 -12.25 -17.27 -0.43
N MET A 30 -13.38 -16.59 -0.62
CA MET A 30 -14.71 -17.20 -0.46
C MET A 30 -15.12 -18.09 -1.63
N HIS A 31 -14.62 -17.82 -2.85
CA HIS A 31 -15.13 -18.44 -4.07
C HIS A 31 -14.10 -19.32 -4.81
N LEU A 32 -12.81 -19.22 -4.48
CA LEU A 32 -11.74 -19.94 -5.15
C LEU A 32 -10.95 -20.83 -4.19
N ASP A 33 -10.21 -21.79 -4.76
CA ASP A 33 -9.22 -22.54 -3.99
C ASP A 33 -8.20 -21.59 -3.33
N ARG A 34 -7.76 -21.94 -2.12
CA ARG A 34 -6.90 -21.10 -1.29
C ARG A 34 -5.60 -20.71 -1.97
N VAL A 35 -5.03 -21.60 -2.79
CA VAL A 35 -3.78 -21.34 -3.51
C VAL A 35 -4.03 -20.33 -4.63
N LEU A 36 -5.06 -20.57 -5.45
CA LEU A 36 -5.43 -19.69 -6.56
C LEU A 36 -5.84 -18.29 -6.06
N ALA A 37 -6.69 -18.22 -5.03
CA ALA A 37 -7.09 -16.97 -4.39
C ALA A 37 -5.87 -16.18 -3.89
N GLY A 38 -4.94 -16.85 -3.21
CA GLY A 38 -3.72 -16.23 -2.70
C GLY A 38 -2.75 -15.75 -3.78
N GLN A 39 -2.72 -16.39 -4.95
CA GLN A 39 -1.94 -15.94 -6.11
C GLN A 39 -2.56 -14.69 -6.73
N LEU A 40 -3.86 -14.71 -7.03
CA LEU A 40 -4.58 -13.58 -7.62
C LEU A 40 -4.56 -12.36 -6.69
N ALA A 41 -4.86 -12.56 -5.40
CA ALA A 41 -4.80 -11.48 -4.41
C ALA A 41 -3.40 -10.85 -4.33
N GLY A 42 -2.35 -11.69 -4.36
CA GLY A 42 -0.96 -11.20 -4.38
C GLY A 42 -0.63 -10.35 -5.62
N GLN A 43 -1.07 -10.78 -6.80
CA GLN A 43 -0.88 -10.01 -8.03
C GLN A 43 -1.66 -8.69 -8.03
N MET A 44 -2.92 -8.72 -7.59
CA MET A 44 -3.76 -7.51 -7.51
C MET A 44 -3.16 -6.48 -6.54
N LEU A 45 -2.67 -6.93 -5.38
CA LEU A 45 -1.98 -6.07 -4.43
C LEU A 45 -0.68 -5.50 -5.00
N HIS A 46 0.15 -6.32 -5.65
CA HIS A 46 1.39 -5.86 -6.27
C HIS A 46 1.16 -4.72 -7.27
N TRP A 47 0.19 -4.88 -8.17
CA TRP A 47 -0.13 -3.83 -9.15
C TRP A 47 -0.74 -2.59 -8.51
N ALA A 48 -1.58 -2.76 -7.47
CA ALA A 48 -2.15 -1.64 -6.73
C ALA A 48 -1.09 -0.85 -5.94
N GLU A 49 -0.09 -1.52 -5.37
CA GLU A 49 1.05 -0.91 -4.71
C GLU A 49 1.97 -0.21 -5.71
N LEU A 50 2.27 -0.82 -6.86
CA LEU A 50 3.08 -0.17 -7.89
C LEU A 50 2.39 1.09 -8.44
N ALA A 51 1.10 1.00 -8.76
CA ALA A 51 0.32 2.17 -9.20
C ALA A 51 0.27 3.24 -8.10
N GLY A 52 0.05 2.83 -6.85
CA GLY A 52 0.07 3.71 -5.68
C GLY A 52 1.40 4.45 -5.54
N PHE A 53 2.52 3.73 -5.62
CA PHE A 53 3.86 4.28 -5.52
C PHE A 53 4.12 5.33 -6.60
N ILE A 54 3.79 5.02 -7.86
CA ILE A 54 3.95 5.95 -8.99
C ILE A 54 3.14 7.23 -8.76
N VAL A 55 1.88 7.10 -8.34
CA VAL A 55 1.01 8.26 -8.07
C VAL A 55 1.52 9.09 -6.90
N ILE A 56 1.93 8.46 -5.80
CA ILE A 56 2.51 9.16 -4.64
C ILE A 56 3.75 9.94 -5.06
N MET A 57 4.63 9.33 -5.84
CA MET A 57 5.83 10.00 -6.35
C MET A 57 5.49 11.17 -7.27
N ALA A 58 4.53 11.02 -8.18
CA ALA A 58 4.07 12.11 -9.03
C ALA A 58 3.50 13.28 -8.20
N VAL A 59 2.71 12.99 -7.16
CA VAL A 59 2.18 14.02 -6.25
C VAL A 59 3.29 14.65 -5.39
N ALA A 60 4.32 13.89 -5.01
CA ALA A 60 5.46 14.41 -4.25
C ALA A 60 6.26 15.49 -5.01
N LEU A 61 6.30 15.38 -6.35
CA LEU A 61 6.95 16.34 -7.25
C LEU A 61 6.16 17.64 -7.42
N LEU A 62 4.88 17.67 -7.09
CA LEU A 62 4.08 18.89 -7.16
C LEU A 62 4.56 19.95 -6.16
N PRO A 63 4.33 21.26 -6.44
CA PRO A 63 4.64 22.33 -5.50
C PRO A 63 3.88 22.17 -4.17
N GLN A 64 4.66 21.99 -3.10
CA GLN A 64 4.17 21.86 -1.73
C GLN A 64 5.28 22.18 -0.73
N ARG A 65 4.91 22.43 0.53
CA ARG A 65 5.86 22.66 1.61
C ARG A 65 6.72 21.40 1.82
N PHE A 66 7.99 21.58 2.17
CA PHE A 66 8.96 20.47 2.28
C PHE A 66 8.49 19.35 3.23
N TRP A 67 7.81 19.70 4.33
CA TRP A 67 7.32 18.74 5.32
C TRP A 67 6.15 17.89 4.78
N LEU A 68 5.26 18.45 3.95
CA LEU A 68 4.23 17.68 3.24
C LEU A 68 4.87 16.68 2.29
N ARG A 69 5.88 17.12 1.54
CA ARG A 69 6.66 16.22 0.68
C ARG A 69 7.32 15.10 1.51
N GLY A 70 7.87 15.43 2.69
CA GLY A 70 8.44 14.45 3.61
C GLY A 70 7.46 13.34 3.99
N VAL A 71 6.20 13.69 4.32
CA VAL A 71 5.16 12.68 4.64
C VAL A 71 4.86 11.78 3.43
N LEU A 72 4.77 12.33 2.22
CA LEU A 72 4.58 11.52 1.00
C LEU A 72 5.77 10.58 0.74
N LEU A 73 7.00 11.05 0.95
CA LEU A 73 8.19 10.24 0.77
C LEU A 73 8.29 9.11 1.80
N LEU A 74 7.84 9.33 3.03
CA LEU A 74 7.72 8.25 4.03
C LEU A 74 6.67 7.22 3.61
N ALA A 75 5.51 7.67 3.11
CA ALA A 75 4.48 6.77 2.58
C ALA A 75 4.97 5.98 1.35
N ALA A 76 5.70 6.64 0.44
CA ALA A 76 6.35 6.01 -0.70
C ALA A 76 7.40 4.99 -0.26
N GLY A 77 8.18 5.29 0.79
CA GLY A 77 9.15 4.38 1.38
C GLY A 77 8.49 3.11 1.94
N ALA A 78 7.33 3.24 2.59
CA ALA A 78 6.54 2.10 3.05
C ALA A 78 6.10 1.21 1.88
N GLN A 79 5.61 1.79 0.77
CA GLN A 79 5.23 1.01 -0.43
C GLN A 79 6.43 0.41 -1.14
N LEU A 80 7.55 1.12 -1.19
CA LEU A 80 8.78 0.58 -1.75
C LEU A 80 9.26 -0.62 -0.93
N ALA A 81 9.15 -0.57 0.40
CA ALA A 81 9.46 -1.70 1.26
C ALA A 81 8.56 -2.92 0.98
N GLN A 82 7.28 -2.70 0.66
CA GLN A 82 6.39 -3.78 0.20
C GLN A 82 6.87 -4.38 -1.12
N LEU A 83 7.04 -3.54 -2.13
CA LEU A 83 7.38 -3.95 -3.50
C LEU A 83 8.75 -4.62 -3.60
N ALA A 84 9.77 -4.04 -2.96
CA ALA A 84 11.16 -4.43 -3.13
C ALA A 84 11.64 -5.47 -2.11
N TRP A 85 10.96 -5.62 -0.96
CA TRP A 85 11.44 -6.48 0.11
C TRP A 85 10.38 -7.44 0.66
N LEU A 86 9.28 -6.95 1.21
CA LEU A 86 8.32 -7.78 1.94
C LEU A 86 7.58 -8.74 1.00
N ASN A 87 7.09 -8.26 -0.14
CA ASN A 87 6.40 -9.12 -1.12
C ASN A 87 7.32 -10.20 -1.71
N PRO A 88 8.55 -9.87 -2.18
CA PRO A 88 9.50 -10.90 -2.61
C PRO A 88 9.84 -11.92 -1.52
N THR A 89 10.03 -11.47 -0.27
CA THR A 89 10.33 -12.37 0.87
C THR A 89 9.19 -13.35 1.11
N MET A 90 7.95 -12.86 1.14
CA MET A 90 6.76 -13.71 1.29
C MET A 90 6.56 -14.65 0.10
N ALA A 91 6.86 -14.21 -1.12
CA ALA A 91 6.79 -15.04 -2.32
C ALA A 91 7.81 -16.18 -2.28
N ALA A 92 9.05 -15.90 -1.84
CA ALA A 92 10.08 -16.92 -1.66
C ALA A 92 9.69 -17.96 -0.61
N LEU A 93 9.13 -17.53 0.52
CA LEU A 93 8.61 -18.44 1.56
C LEU A 93 7.46 -19.32 1.03
N LYS A 94 6.55 -18.74 0.25
CA LYS A 94 5.48 -19.51 -0.42
C LYS A 94 6.03 -20.55 -1.40
N ALA A 95 7.04 -20.19 -2.19
CA ALA A 95 7.69 -21.09 -3.15
C ALA A 95 8.41 -22.27 -2.48
N GLY A 96 8.90 -22.09 -1.25
CA GLY A 96 9.49 -23.16 -0.44
C GLY A 96 8.50 -24.21 0.08
N GLY A 97 7.18 -24.00 -0.10
CA GLY A 97 6.14 -24.93 0.31
C GLY A 97 5.69 -24.73 1.76
N LEU A 98 4.54 -24.09 1.95
CA LEU A 98 3.97 -23.79 3.27
C LEU A 98 3.35 -25.01 4.00
N THR A 99 3.63 -26.23 3.54
CA THR A 99 3.23 -27.47 4.24
C THR A 99 4.12 -27.75 5.44
N GLN A 100 5.32 -27.17 5.48
CA GLN A 100 6.23 -27.28 6.62
C GLN A 100 5.84 -26.24 7.70
N PRO A 101 5.59 -26.66 8.96
CA PRO A 101 5.16 -25.74 10.02
C PRO A 101 6.11 -24.56 10.26
N ALA A 102 7.42 -24.78 10.14
CA ALA A 102 8.42 -23.72 10.31
C ALA A 102 8.33 -22.64 9.23
N LEU A 103 8.19 -23.04 7.95
CA LEU A 103 8.03 -22.09 6.84
C LEU A 103 6.69 -21.38 6.90
N GLN A 104 5.63 -22.08 7.32
CA GLN A 104 4.32 -21.49 7.54
C GLN A 104 4.37 -20.42 8.64
N ALA A 105 5.02 -20.69 9.77
CA ALA A 105 5.18 -19.74 10.87
C ALA A 105 5.97 -18.49 10.43
N GLN A 106 7.06 -18.67 9.67
CA GLN A 106 7.82 -17.56 9.11
C GLN A 106 6.99 -16.73 8.13
N PHE A 107 6.23 -17.40 7.25
CA PHE A 107 5.32 -16.71 6.33
C PHE A 107 4.30 -15.85 7.09
N MET A 108 3.66 -16.41 8.12
CA MET A 108 2.69 -15.68 8.94
C MET A 108 3.32 -14.50 9.69
N HIS A 109 4.56 -14.65 10.16
CA HIS A 109 5.30 -13.56 10.80
C HIS A 109 5.52 -12.40 9.81
N TRP A 110 6.09 -12.68 8.64
CA TRP A 110 6.34 -11.65 7.62
C TRP A 110 5.05 -11.06 7.06
N HIS A 111 3.99 -11.85 6.96
CA HIS A 111 2.67 -11.36 6.59
C HIS A 111 2.15 -10.33 7.61
N GLY A 112 2.29 -10.61 8.92
CA GLY A 112 1.93 -9.66 9.97
C GLY A 112 2.75 -8.36 9.90
N VAL A 113 4.07 -8.47 9.72
CA VAL A 113 4.94 -7.29 9.53
C VAL A 113 4.50 -6.48 8.31
N SER A 114 4.23 -7.14 7.19
CA SER A 114 3.74 -6.48 5.97
C SER A 114 2.39 -5.76 6.20
N GLN A 115 1.45 -6.36 6.94
CA GLN A 115 0.18 -5.69 7.27
C GLN A 115 0.39 -4.39 8.07
N VAL A 116 1.30 -4.41 9.05
CA VAL A 116 1.63 -3.21 9.84
C VAL A 116 2.21 -2.11 8.94
N VAL A 117 3.18 -2.46 8.08
CA VAL A 117 3.80 -1.50 7.14
C VAL A 117 2.75 -0.94 6.16
N TYR A 118 1.84 -1.79 5.68
CA TYR A 118 0.77 -1.41 4.78
C TYR A 118 -0.17 -0.35 5.39
N VAL A 119 -0.70 -0.64 6.58
CA VAL A 119 -1.61 0.27 7.30
C VAL A 119 -0.90 1.55 7.73
N ALA A 120 0.37 1.47 8.14
CA ALA A 120 1.17 2.66 8.45
C ALA A 120 1.33 3.56 7.22
N GLY A 121 1.56 2.98 6.04
CA GLY A 121 1.59 3.70 4.76
C GLY A 121 0.29 4.47 4.50
N TRP A 122 -0.87 3.84 4.71
CA TRP A 122 -2.17 4.51 4.59
C TRP A 122 -2.34 5.63 5.61
N GLY A 123 -1.95 5.40 6.86
CA GLY A 123 -1.98 6.41 7.91
C GLY A 123 -1.21 7.67 7.51
N LEU A 124 -0.02 7.51 6.92
CA LEU A 124 0.78 8.63 6.40
C LEU A 124 0.07 9.38 5.27
N LEU A 125 -0.59 8.67 4.34
CA LEU A 125 -1.37 9.31 3.28
C LEU A 125 -2.58 10.08 3.82
N CYS A 126 -3.29 9.53 4.81
CA CYS A 126 -4.37 10.22 5.50
C CYS A 126 -3.89 11.47 6.24
N VAL A 127 -2.74 11.38 6.92
CA VAL A 127 -2.09 12.53 7.57
C VAL A 127 -1.74 13.59 6.54
N TRP A 128 -1.18 13.21 5.39
CA TRP A 128 -0.88 14.15 4.32
C TRP A 128 -2.14 14.85 3.80
N ILE A 129 -3.23 14.11 3.54
CA ILE A 129 -4.52 14.69 3.13
C ILE A 129 -4.99 15.73 4.16
N GLY A 130 -5.01 15.36 5.44
CA GLY A 130 -5.48 16.26 6.50
C GLY A 130 -4.65 17.53 6.61
N LEU A 131 -3.32 17.40 6.55
CA LEU A 131 -2.42 18.55 6.60
C LEU A 131 -2.53 19.43 5.34
N ARG A 132 -2.72 18.82 4.17
CA ARG A 132 -2.90 19.53 2.90
C ARG A 132 -4.21 20.32 2.88
N LEU A 133 -5.30 19.74 3.37
CA LEU A 133 -6.58 20.42 3.51
C LEU A 133 -6.49 21.62 4.46
N ARG A 134 -5.82 21.46 5.61
CA ARG A 134 -5.57 22.56 6.55
C ARG A 134 -4.80 23.70 5.89
N GLN A 135 -3.73 23.40 5.16
CA GLN A 135 -2.95 24.42 4.45
C GLN A 135 -3.82 25.21 3.45
N LEU A 136 -4.66 24.52 2.66
CA LEU A 136 -5.53 25.17 1.69
C LEU A 136 -6.63 26.03 2.32
N SER A 137 -6.96 25.80 3.60
CA SER A 137 -7.91 26.62 4.35
C SER A 137 -7.27 27.88 4.95
N THR A 138 -5.98 27.83 5.31
CA THR A 138 -5.25 28.97 5.89
C THR A 138 -4.66 29.92 4.85
N ASP A 139 -4.44 29.44 3.63
CA ASP A 139 -3.88 30.24 2.52
C ASP A 139 -4.97 31.00 1.73
N LYS A 140 -6.24 30.98 2.19
CA LYS A 140 -7.38 31.75 1.65
C LYS A 140 -7.63 33.00 2.48
#